data_AF-A0A087ATJ5-F1
#
_entry.id   AF-A0A087ATJ5-F1
#
_cell.length_a   1.000
_cell.length_b   1.000
_cell.length_c   1.000
_cell.angle_alpha   90.00
_cell.angle_beta   90.00
_cell.angle_gamma   90.00
#
_symmetry.space_group_name_H-M   'P 1'
#
loop_
_entity.id
_entity.type
_entity.pdbx_description
1 polymer ?
#
loop_
_entity_poly.entity_id
_entity_poly.type
_entity_poly.pdbx_seq_one_letter_code
_entity_poly.pdbx_strand_id
1 'polypeptide(L)'
;MVVYRREVREQALVLFEYGFKYGAVSSKLGIGQGVARAWQDLYEACGKEALLDMGSTHRSYAYETKLEAVRRLEAGESPRQVMAGLHIASRSVLARWRAAWKQGGDDALRAKPRGRP
;
A
#
# COMPACT_ATOMS: atom_id res chain seq x y z
N MET A 1 11.85 -2.97 4.21
CA MET A 1 10.64 -3.74 3.87
C MET A 1 11.13 -5.02 3.22
N VAL A 2 10.84 -6.19 3.80
CA VAL A 2 11.25 -7.47 3.22
C VAL A 2 10.51 -7.65 1.90
N VAL A 3 11.24 -7.89 0.81
CA VAL A 3 10.65 -8.20 -0.49
C VAL A 3 10.37 -9.70 -0.51
N TYR A 4 9.11 -10.08 -0.40
CA TYR A 4 8.69 -11.49 -0.50
C TYR A 4 8.72 -11.92 -1.96
N ARG A 5 9.14 -13.16 -2.23
CA ARG A 5 9.10 -13.73 -3.59
C ARG A 5 7.66 -13.75 -4.11
N ARG A 6 7.51 -13.72 -5.44
CA ARG A 6 6.22 -13.81 -6.11
C ARG A 6 5.43 -15.06 -5.68
N GLU A 7 6.12 -16.19 -5.51
CA GLU A 7 5.53 -17.46 -5.07
C GLU A 7 4.78 -17.34 -3.73
N VAL A 8 5.34 -16.59 -2.77
CA VAL A 8 4.69 -16.37 -1.46
C VAL A 8 3.43 -15.51 -1.61
N ARG A 9 3.43 -14.58 -2.56
CA ARG A 9 2.25 -13.74 -2.87
C ARG A 9 1.16 -14.55 -3.58
N GLU A 10 1.55 -15.47 -4.46
CA GLU A 10 0.63 -16.41 -5.12
C GLU A 10 -0.02 -17.35 -4.09
N GLN A 11 0.75 -17.87 -3.13
CA GLN A 11 0.17 -18.65 -2.03
C GLN A 11 -0.76 -17.83 -1.14
N ALA A 12 -0.42 -16.57 -0.87
CA ALA A 12 -1.32 -15.69 -0.12
C ALA A 12 -2.61 -15.40 -0.89
N LEU A 13 -2.53 -15.19 -2.21
CA LEU A 13 -3.69 -15.01 -3.07
C LEU A 13 -4.65 -16.20 -2.95
N VAL A 14 -4.12 -17.41 -3.11
CA VAL A 14 -4.91 -18.65 -2.99
C VAL A 14 -5.59 -18.71 -1.62
N LEU A 15 -4.87 -18.40 -0.53
CA LEU A 15 -5.48 -18.36 0.80
C LEU A 15 -6.58 -17.29 0.92
N PHE A 16 -6.40 -16.11 0.34
CA PHE A 16 -7.45 -15.08 0.33
C PHE A 16 -8.68 -15.50 -0.51
N GLU A 17 -8.48 -16.18 -1.64
CA GLU A 17 -9.56 -16.73 -2.47
C GLU A 17 -10.36 -17.81 -1.72
N TYR A 18 -9.69 -18.64 -0.92
CA TYR A 18 -10.32 -19.57 0.02
C TYR A 18 -10.98 -18.89 1.24
N GLY A 19 -10.95 -17.56 1.33
CA GLY A 19 -11.59 -16.79 2.39
C GLY A 19 -10.79 -16.65 3.69
N PHE A 20 -9.53 -17.11 3.72
CA PHE A 20 -8.67 -16.93 4.88
C PHE A 20 -8.37 -15.44 5.11
N LYS A 21 -8.41 -15.01 6.38
CA LYS A 21 -8.05 -13.64 6.79
C LYS A 21 -6.55 -13.50 7.06
N TYR A 22 -6.06 -12.27 7.11
CA TYR A 22 -4.63 -11.95 7.31
C TYR A 22 -3.94 -12.73 8.43
N GLY A 23 -4.63 -12.99 9.56
CA GLY A 23 -4.07 -13.74 10.68
C GLY A 23 -3.72 -15.18 10.30
N ALA A 24 -4.61 -15.87 9.59
CA ALA A 24 -4.36 -17.24 9.12
C ALA A 24 -3.30 -17.27 8.01
N VAL A 25 -3.29 -16.27 7.11
CA VAL A 25 -2.26 -16.14 6.07
C VAL A 25 -0.88 -15.90 6.68
N SER A 26 -0.80 -15.03 7.69
CA SER A 26 0.43 -14.77 8.45
C SER A 26 1.01 -16.05 9.05
N SER A 27 0.18 -16.83 9.76
CA SER A 27 0.61 -18.08 10.38
C SER A 27 1.00 -19.15 9.34
N LYS A 28 0.23 -19.30 8.26
CA LYS A 28 0.49 -20.32 7.23
C LYS A 28 1.74 -20.04 6.40
N LEU A 29 2.04 -18.77 6.13
CA LEU A 29 3.18 -18.38 5.29
C LEU A 29 4.40 -17.93 6.09
N GLY A 30 4.32 -17.90 7.43
CA GLY A 30 5.40 -17.41 8.29
C GLY A 30 5.75 -15.93 8.08
N ILE A 31 4.81 -15.14 7.53
CA ILE A 31 5.00 -13.72 7.27
C ILE A 31 4.49 -12.89 8.44
N GLY A 32 5.06 -11.71 8.68
CA GLY A 32 4.59 -10.82 9.75
C GLY A 32 3.13 -10.39 9.56
N GLN A 33 2.35 -10.32 10.65
CA GLN A 33 0.93 -9.98 10.59
C GLN A 33 0.64 -8.62 9.92
N GLY A 34 1.51 -7.63 10.13
CA GLY A 34 1.39 -6.33 9.46
C GLY A 34 1.51 -6.42 7.94
N VAL A 35 2.34 -7.35 7.44
CA VAL A 35 2.48 -7.62 6.00
C VAL A 35 1.23 -8.31 5.48
N ALA A 36 0.79 -9.39 6.14
CA ALA A 36 -0.42 -10.10 5.74
C ALA A 36 -1.66 -9.19 5.73
N ARG A 37 -1.76 -8.26 6.68
CA ARG A 37 -2.84 -7.27 6.74
C ARG A 37 -2.78 -6.30 5.57
N ALA A 38 -1.59 -5.81 5.23
CA ALA A 38 -1.41 -4.93 4.07
C ALA A 38 -1.76 -5.67 2.75
N TRP A 39 -1.42 -6.95 2.66
CA TRP A 39 -1.76 -7.79 1.51
C TRP A 39 -3.27 -8.00 1.38
N GLN A 40 -3.96 -8.26 2.49
CA GLN A 40 -5.42 -8.35 2.49
C GLN A 40 -6.06 -7.00 2.13
N ASP A 41 -5.61 -5.90 2.73
CA ASP A 41 -6.11 -4.55 2.42
C ASP A 41 -5.96 -4.24 0.92
N LEU A 42 -4.83 -4.64 0.32
CA LEU A 42 -4.56 -4.44 -1.10
C LEU A 42 -5.42 -5.34 -2.00
N TYR A 43 -5.54 -6.61 -1.63
CA TYR A 43 -6.38 -7.57 -2.35
C TYR A 43 -7.85 -7.12 -2.36
N GLU A 44 -8.38 -6.69 -1.20
CA GLU A 44 -9.76 -6.20 -1.08
C GLU A 44 -9.97 -4.87 -1.83
N ALA A 45 -8.96 -4.00 -1.91
CA ALA A 45 -9.09 -2.68 -2.53
C ALA A 45 -8.81 -2.66 -4.05
N CYS A 46 -7.86 -3.48 -4.52
CA CYS A 46 -7.33 -3.40 -5.89
C CYS A 46 -7.31 -4.76 -6.61
N GLY A 47 -7.73 -5.84 -5.96
CA GLY A 47 -7.82 -7.17 -6.55
C GLY A 47 -6.49 -7.94 -6.62
N LYS A 48 -6.54 -9.10 -7.28
CA LYS A 48 -5.45 -10.08 -7.35
C LYS A 48 -4.15 -9.54 -7.96
N GLU A 49 -4.25 -8.78 -9.04
CA GLU A 49 -3.08 -8.30 -9.79
C GLU A 49 -2.26 -7.34 -8.94
N ALA A 50 -2.92 -6.49 -8.15
CA ALA A 50 -2.26 -5.58 -7.24
C ALA A 50 -1.44 -6.31 -6.17
N LEU A 51 -1.94 -7.43 -5.63
CA LEU A 51 -1.21 -8.26 -4.67
C LEU A 51 0.01 -8.93 -5.31
N LEU A 52 -0.14 -9.47 -6.53
CA LEU A 52 0.96 -10.13 -7.25
C LEU A 52 2.07 -9.14 -7.62
N ASP A 53 1.70 -7.92 -8.01
CA ASP A 53 2.63 -6.83 -8.32
C ASP A 53 3.23 -6.17 -7.08
N MET A 54 2.73 -6.47 -5.89
CA MET A 54 3.19 -5.80 -4.67
C MET A 54 4.66 -6.13 -4.37
N GLY A 55 5.55 -5.15 -4.52
CA GLY A 55 6.98 -5.31 -4.24
C GLY A 55 7.80 -5.87 -5.40
N SER A 56 7.25 -5.99 -6.62
CA SER A 56 8.04 -6.29 -7.83
C SER A 56 8.84 -5.08 -8.34
N THR A 57 8.38 -3.86 -8.06
CA THR A 57 9.04 -2.60 -8.43
C THR A 57 8.78 -1.51 -7.40
N HIS A 58 9.73 -0.59 -7.22
CA HIS A 58 9.47 0.67 -6.52
C HIS A 58 8.44 1.48 -7.31
N ARG A 59 7.15 1.27 -7.02
CA ARG A 59 6.06 2.00 -7.67
C ARG A 59 6.24 3.49 -7.37
N SER A 60 6.59 4.26 -8.40
CA SER A 60 6.67 5.72 -8.29
C SER A 60 5.28 6.29 -8.55
N TYR A 61 4.81 7.13 -7.62
CA TYR A 61 3.53 7.82 -7.75
C TYR A 61 3.79 9.26 -8.19
N ALA A 62 3.04 9.72 -9.19
CA ALA A 62 3.06 11.11 -9.62
C ALA A 62 2.67 12.03 -8.46
N TYR A 63 3.17 13.27 -8.48
CA TYR A 63 2.83 14.28 -7.48
C TYR A 63 1.32 14.48 -7.34
N GLU A 64 0.61 14.54 -8.47
CA GLU A 64 -0.84 14.71 -8.52
C GLU A 64 -1.57 13.57 -7.81
N THR A 65 -1.15 12.32 -8.02
CA THR A 65 -1.71 11.16 -7.31
C THR A 65 -1.50 11.26 -5.80
N LYS A 66 -0.34 11.75 -5.35
CA LYS A 66 -0.07 11.93 -3.91
C LYS A 66 -0.97 13.02 -3.32
N LEU A 67 -1.10 14.14 -4.02
CA LEU A 67 -1.90 15.27 -3.58
C LEU A 67 -3.38 14.90 -3.50
N GLU A 68 -3.90 14.25 -4.54
CA GLU A 68 -5.27 13.74 -4.59
C GLU A 68 -5.52 12.74 -3.45
N ALA A 69 -4.58 11.83 -3.20
CA ALA A 69 -4.70 10.88 -2.10
C ALA A 69 -4.81 11.56 -0.74
N VAL A 70 -3.99 12.58 -0.47
CA VAL A 70 -4.06 13.33 0.79
C VAL A 70 -5.35 14.14 0.88
N ARG A 71 -5.78 14.79 -0.20
CA ARG A 71 -7.05 15.55 -0.22
C ARG A 71 -8.25 14.67 0.10
N ARG A 72 -8.34 13.47 -0.47
CA ARG A 72 -9.40 12.51 -0.15
C ARG A 72 -9.37 12.06 1.31
N LEU A 73 -8.17 11.81 1.86
CA LEU A 73 -8.02 11.46 3.28
C LEU A 73 -8.44 12.59 4.21
N GLU A 74 -8.12 13.85 3.89
CA GLU A 74 -8.54 15.01 4.69
C GLU A 74 -10.03 15.33 4.48
N ALA A 75 -10.62 14.98 3.33
CA ALA A 75 -12.06 15.02 3.09
C ALA A 75 -12.83 13.92 3.85
N GLY A 76 -12.13 13.01 4.55
CA GLY A 76 -12.74 11.97 5.39
C GLY A 76 -12.91 10.62 4.71
N GLU A 77 -12.42 10.42 3.48
CA GLU A 77 -12.43 9.10 2.86
C GLU A 77 -11.53 8.12 3.62
N SER A 78 -11.97 6.86 3.68
CA SER A 78 -11.17 5.83 4.34
C SER A 78 -9.91 5.51 3.51
N PRO A 79 -8.78 5.13 4.15
CA PRO A 79 -7.58 4.73 3.44
C PRO A 79 -7.79 3.60 2.42
N ARG A 80 -8.76 2.71 2.66
CA ARG A 80 -9.11 1.62 1.73
C ARG A 80 -9.79 2.16 0.46
N GLN A 81 -10.71 3.12 0.60
CA GLN A 81 -11.35 3.76 -0.56
C GLN A 81 -10.34 4.54 -1.39
N VAL A 82 -9.44 5.29 -0.76
CA VAL A 82 -8.37 6.02 -1.45
C VAL A 82 -7.41 5.06 -2.16
N MET A 83 -7.06 3.94 -1.54
CA MET A 83 -6.25 2.90 -2.19
C MET A 83 -6.93 2.33 -3.43
N ALA A 84 -8.22 2.00 -3.32
CA ALA A 84 -8.99 1.47 -4.43
C ALA A 84 -9.10 2.49 -5.58
N GLY A 85 -9.46 3.74 -5.26
CA GLY A 85 -9.68 4.79 -6.26
C GLY A 85 -8.43 5.31 -6.96
N LEU A 86 -7.25 5.20 -6.33
CA LEU A 86 -5.98 5.70 -6.88
C LEU A 86 -4.96 4.58 -7.15
N HIS A 87 -5.37 3.32 -7.04
CA HIS A 87 -4.51 2.13 -7.20
C HIS A 87 -3.22 2.19 -6.37
N ILE A 88 -3.36 2.66 -5.12
CA ILE A 88 -2.24 2.80 -4.18
C ILE A 88 -2.04 1.50 -3.42
N ALA A 89 -0.81 1.00 -3.40
CA ALA A 89 -0.51 -0.35 -2.94
C ALA A 89 -0.51 -0.49 -1.41
N SER A 90 -0.51 0.60 -0.64
CA SER A 90 -0.32 0.52 0.81
C SER A 90 -0.87 1.71 1.59
N ARG A 91 -1.51 1.40 2.72
CA ARG A 91 -1.92 2.38 3.75
C ARG A 91 -0.74 3.09 4.39
N SER A 92 0.41 2.42 4.52
CA SER A 92 1.61 3.05 5.09
C SER A 92 2.14 4.16 4.19
N VAL A 93 2.00 4.01 2.87
CA VAL A 93 2.35 5.05 1.89
C VAL A 93 1.43 6.26 2.06
N LEU A 94 0.12 6.03 2.18
CA LEU A 94 -0.88 7.07 2.46
C LEU A 94 -0.59 7.82 3.77
N ALA A 95 -0.31 7.08 4.86
CA ALA A 95 0.02 7.67 6.15
C ALA A 95 1.27 8.55 6.07
N ARG A 96 2.29 8.11 5.33
CA ARG A 96 3.52 8.89 5.11
C ARG A 96 3.27 10.17 4.33
N TRP A 97 2.46 10.12 3.27
CA TRP A 97 2.10 11.32 2.50
C TRP A 97 1.29 12.30 3.32
N ARG A 98 0.28 11.82 4.06
CA ARG A 98 -0.51 12.63 4.98
C ARG A 98 0.38 13.32 6.02
N ALA A 99 1.31 12.58 6.62
CA ALA A 99 2.25 13.13 7.60
C ALA A 99 3.19 14.18 6.98
N ALA A 100 3.70 13.95 5.77
CA ALA A 100 4.53 14.91 5.05
C ALA A 100 3.75 16.20 4.73
N TRP A 101 2.52 16.06 4.25
CA TRP A 101 1.63 17.19 3.95
C TRP A 101 1.30 18.02 5.20
N LYS A 102 1.04 17.38 6.34
CA LYS A 102 0.82 18.12 7.60
C LYS A 102 2.05 18.90 8.09
N GLN A 103 3.26 18.50 7.69
CA GLN A 103 4.51 19.15 8.10
C GLN A 103 4.98 20.27 7.16
N GLY A 104 4.61 20.22 5.87
CA GLY A 104 5.12 21.18 4.88
C GLY A 104 4.20 21.42 3.69
N GLY A 105 2.91 21.13 3.82
CA GLY A 105 1.89 21.37 2.81
C GLY A 105 2.11 20.61 1.51
N ASP A 106 1.57 21.17 0.44
CA ASP A 106 1.59 20.61 -0.91
C ASP A 106 3.04 20.37 -1.41
N ASP A 107 3.96 21.31 -1.15
CA ASP A 107 5.37 21.18 -1.55
C ASP A 107 6.11 20.01 -0.86
N ALA A 108 5.66 19.55 0.32
CA ALA A 108 6.23 18.38 0.98
C ALA A 108 5.89 17.05 0.28
N LEU A 109 4.88 17.02 -0.60
CA LEU A 109 4.53 15.85 -1.40
C LEU A 109 5.36 15.74 -2.68
N ARG A 110 5.95 16.85 -3.15
CA ARG A 110 6.95 16.83 -4.20
C ARG A 110 8.16 16.07 -3.67
N ALA A 111 8.68 15.13 -4.46
CA ALA A 111 9.89 14.42 -4.08
C ALA A 111 11.01 15.45 -3.93
N LYS A 112 11.41 15.74 -2.69
CA LYS A 112 12.58 16.60 -2.44
C LYS A 112 13.76 15.92 -3.14
N PRO A 113 14.51 16.59 -4.05
CA PRO A 113 15.71 16.00 -4.61
C PRO A 113 16.58 15.57 -3.44
N ARG A 114 16.97 14.29 -3.41
CA ARG A 114 17.92 13.79 -2.40
C ARG A 114 19.24 14.51 -2.67
N GLY A 115 19.48 15.60 -1.94
CA GLY A 115 20.78 16.26 -1.89
C GLY A 115 21.80 15.23 -1.45
N ARG A 116 22.73 14.93 -2.36
CA ARG A 116 23.92 14.15 -2.11
C ARG A 116 24.94 15.10 -1.46
N PRO A 117 25.49 14.81 -0.25
CA PRO A 117 26.79 15.33 0.14
C PRO A 117 27.88 14.64 -0.67
#